data_AF-A0A1M6SYB7-F1
#
_entry.id   AF-A0A1M6SYB7-F1
#
_cell.length_a   1.000
_cell.length_b   1.000
_cell.length_c   1.000
_cell.angle_alpha   90.00
_cell.angle_beta   90.00
_cell.angle_gamma   90.00
#
_symmetry.space_group_name_H-M   'P 1'
#
loop_
_entity.id
_entity.type
_entity.pdbx_description
1 polymer ?
#
loop_
_entity_poly.entity_id
_entity_poly.type
_entity_poly.pdbx_seq_one_letter_code
_entity_poly.pdbx_strand_id
1 'polypeptide(L)' 'MRRIRDVLRLKFEAGLSDRTLAAAVGISKGAVAAYVYRARAAGLS' A
#
# COMPACT_ATOMS: atom_id res chain seq x y z
N MET A 1 -6.32 0.90 10.79
CA MET A 1 -6.44 2.05 9.86
C MET A 1 -5.11 2.72 9.47
N ARG A 2 -4.10 2.90 10.35
CA ARG A 2 -2.83 3.59 9.98
C ARG A 2 -2.07 2.92 8.82
N ARG A 3 -1.88 1.59 8.86
CA ARG A 3 -1.12 0.84 7.83
C ARG A 3 -1.66 0.98 6.41
N ILE A 4 -2.99 1.06 6.22
CA ILE A 4 -3.58 1.24 4.88
C ILE A 4 -3.21 2.61 4.34
N ARG A 5 -3.35 3.64 5.17
CA ARG A 5 -3.02 5.01 4.79
C ARG A 5 -1.54 5.14 4.46
N ASP A 6 -0.67 4.54 5.28
CA ASP A 6 0.78 4.52 5.03
C ASP A 6 1.11 3.78 3.72
N VAL A 7 0.45 2.64 3.46
CA VAL A 7 0.65 1.89 2.20
C VAL A 7 0.24 2.73 0.98
N LEU A 8 -0.93 3.36 1.02
CA LEU A 8 -1.41 4.18 -0.10
C LEU A 8 -0.54 5.41 -0.30
N ARG A 9 -0.15 6.08 0.79
CA ARG A 9 0.74 7.24 0.75
C ARG A 9 2.08 6.88 0.13
N LEU A 10 2.72 5.82 0.59
CA LEU A 10 4.02 5.37 0.09
C LEU A 10 3.95 4.87 -1.37
N LYS A 11 2.82 4.28 -1.79
CA LYS A 11 2.60 3.80 -3.16
C LYS A 11 2.36 4.96 -4.14
N PHE A 12 1.43 5.85 -3.81
CA PHE A 12 0.92 6.87 -4.72
C PHE A 12 1.64 8.20 -4.59
N GLU A 13 1.96 8.65 -3.37
CA GLU A 13 2.69 9.92 -3.18
C GLU A 13 4.20 9.73 -3.34
N ALA A 14 4.77 8.62 -2.83
CA ALA A 14 6.22 8.38 -2.87
C ALA A 14 6.67 7.47 -4.03
N GLY A 15 5.74 6.93 -4.83
CA GLY A 15 6.06 6.08 -5.99
C GLY A 15 6.80 4.78 -5.66
N LEU A 16 6.72 4.30 -4.42
CA LEU A 16 7.51 3.15 -3.98
C LEU A 16 7.00 1.83 -4.56
N SER A 17 7.96 0.94 -4.83
CA SER A 17 7.65 -0.43 -5.25
C SER A 17 7.01 -1.25 -4.13
N ASP A 18 6.19 -2.24 -4.48
CA ASP A 18 5.50 -3.10 -3.50
C ASP A 18 6.46 -3.85 -2.57
N ARG A 19 7.68 -4.13 -3.03
CA ARG A 19 8.71 -4.77 -2.20
C ARG A 19 9.21 -3.83 -1.11
N THR A 20 9.47 -2.57 -1.46
CA THR A 20 9.93 -1.55 -0.51
C THR A 20 8.83 -1.21 0.48
N LEU A 21 7.59 -1.13 0.02
CA LEU A 21 6.39 -0.93 0.83
C LEU A 21 6.18 -2.04 1.88
N ALA A 22 6.30 -3.29 1.45
CA ALA A 22 6.22 -4.46 2.32
C ALA A 22 7.26 -4.38 3.45
N ALA A 23 8.51 -4.02 3.12
CA ALA A 23 9.59 -3.86 4.09
C ALA A 23 9.37 -2.66 5.04
N ALA A 24 8.95 -1.50 4.51
CA ALA A 24 8.75 -0.28 5.27
C ALA A 24 7.58 -0.37 6.27
N VAL A 25 6.48 -1.03 5.86
CA VAL A 25 5.27 -1.17 6.69
C VAL A 25 5.30 -2.45 7.53
N GLY A 26 6.23 -3.37 7.25
CA GLY A 26 6.36 -4.65 7.95
C GLY A 26 5.22 -5.62 7.64
N ILE A 27 4.75 -5.64 6.39
CA ILE A 27 3.67 -6.53 5.93
C ILE A 27 4.11 -7.35 4.73
N SER A 28 3.43 -8.46 4.46
CA SER A 28 3.72 -9.28 3.29
C SER A 28 3.36 -8.56 1.99
N LYS A 29 4.05 -8.91 0.90
CA LYS A 29 3.73 -8.41 -0.45
C LYS A 29 2.27 -8.65 -0.85
N GLY A 30 1.71 -9.81 -0.47
CA GLY A 30 0.30 -10.14 -0.72
C GLY A 30 -0.67 -9.20 0.02
N ALA A 31 -0.33 -8.79 1.25
CA ALA A 31 -1.11 -7.81 1.97
C ALA A 31 -1.04 -6.41 1.31
N VAL A 32 0.13 -6.00 0.81
CA VAL A 32 0.27 -4.75 0.03
C VAL A 32 -0.65 -4.78 -1.20
N ALA A 33 -0.61 -5.87 -1.98
CA ALA A 33 -1.46 -6.03 -3.15
C ALA A 33 -2.96 -5.98 -2.81
N ALA A 34 -3.38 -6.65 -1.73
CA ALA A 34 -4.77 -6.62 -1.26
C ALA A 34 -5.21 -5.21 -0.84
N TYR A 35 -4.34 -4.43 -0.19
CA TYR A 35 -4.65 -3.05 0.19
C TYR A 35 -4.75 -2.12 -1.01
N VAL A 36 -3.81 -2.22 -1.96
CA VAL A 36 -3.86 -1.44 -3.20
C VAL A 36 -5.10 -1.78 -4.02
N TYR A 37 -5.45 -3.06 -4.11
CA TYR A 37 -6.66 -3.51 -4.80
C TYR A 37 -7.92 -2.93 -4.15
N ARG A 38 -8.05 -3.04 -2.82
CA ARG A 38 -9.19 -2.49 -2.08
C ARG A 38 -9.27 -0.96 -2.20
N ALA A 39 -8.14 -0.27 -2.18
CA ALA A 39 -8.13 1.18 -2.34
C ALA A 39 -8.55 1.61 -3.74
N ARG A 40 -8.09 0.91 -4.79
CA ARG A 40 -8.59 1.12 -6.16
C ARG A 40 -10.09 0.84 -6.27
N ALA A 41 -10.56 -0.26 -5.68
CA ALA A 41 -11.99 -0.59 -5.66
C ALA A 41 -12.84 0.47 -4.92
N ALA A 42 -12.24 1.16 -3.96
CA ALA A 42 -12.85 2.28 -3.24
C ALA A 42 -12.65 3.65 -3.93
N GLY A 43 -11.98 3.73 -5.08
CA GLY A 43 -11.71 4.99 -5.79
C GLY A 43 -10.67 5.89 -5.11
N LEU A 44 -9.80 5.34 -4.27
CA LEU A 44 -8.81 6.06 -3.45
C LEU A 44 -7.40 6.10 -4.10
N SER A 45 -7.32 6.12 -5.44
CA SER A 45 -6.07 6.07 -6.22
C SER A 45 -5.82 7.33 -7.03
#